data_AF-A0A3T0L313-F1
#
_entry.id   AF-A0A3T0L313-F1
#
_cell.length_a   1.000
_cell.length_b   1.000
_cell.length_c   1.000
_cell.angle_alpha   90.00
_cell.angle_beta   90.00
_cell.angle_gamma   90.00
#
_symmetry.space_group_name_H-M   'P 1'
#
loop_
_entity.id
_entity.type
_entity.pdbx_description
1 polymer ?
#
loop_
_entity_poly.entity_id
_entity_poly.type
_entity_poly.pdbx_seq_one_letter_code
_entity_poly.pdbx_strand_id
1 'polypeptide(L)'
;MKKLLPFIGSLLLAGEVPLAEPNMAPAKDGLISPQMIEAIPKWNHYGELFVYLQTHWIKMLFLIILIAVPTVFLLHYLIIGPKKFSHEGRKFLVFPSWQRIIHWIAALGFIFLIPTGILIIYAKFFGGGSFVRFARYLHDIGAALFAVAVIPMFLMWLKDMLPKIWDIKWFMILGGYLSKEKKEVPASKFNAGQKMWYWIATIGGIVMITTGLMMYVQDFDITLLKSFNLYQIDLLRLAVITHLFLAMLIIAFFMTHLYMSVFAIKGSLDSMIDGCKSEDELKYLHSVFYKKIIKEGKDKELAEKC
;
A
#
# COMPACT_ATOMS: atom_id res chain seq x y z
N MET A 1 13.88 -41.59 9.47
CA MET A 1 14.57 -40.51 8.71
C MET A 1 14.41 -40.77 7.22
N LYS A 2 14.08 -39.73 6.44
CA LYS A 2 13.76 -39.72 4.99
C LYS A 2 12.33 -40.13 4.61
N LYS A 3 11.39 -39.19 4.76
CA LYS A 3 10.20 -39.00 3.91
C LYS A 3 9.53 -37.67 4.30
N LEU A 4 10.12 -36.56 3.83
CA LEU A 4 9.51 -35.24 3.92
C LEU A 4 10.15 -34.32 2.86
N LEU A 5 9.75 -34.51 1.60
CA LEU A 5 9.81 -33.51 0.53
C LEU A 5 9.06 -34.08 -0.69
N PRO A 6 7.84 -33.61 -0.94
CA PRO A 6 7.59 -33.00 -2.23
C PRO A 6 6.60 -31.84 -2.08
N PHE A 7 7.09 -30.61 -1.88
CA PHE A 7 6.22 -29.43 -1.94
C PHE A 7 6.84 -28.22 -2.65
N ILE A 8 7.98 -28.39 -3.33
CA ILE A 8 8.67 -27.28 -4.00
C ILE A 8 8.64 -27.43 -5.54
N GLY A 9 8.22 -28.58 -6.07
CA GLY A 9 8.32 -28.88 -7.50
C GLY A 9 7.24 -28.31 -8.43
N SER A 10 6.13 -27.79 -7.91
CA SER A 10 4.98 -27.39 -8.74
C SER A 10 4.88 -25.88 -9.03
N LEU A 11 5.85 -25.07 -8.58
CA LEU A 11 5.79 -23.61 -8.76
C LEU A 11 6.46 -23.07 -10.04
N LEU A 12 7.04 -23.92 -10.88
CA LEU A 12 7.89 -23.51 -12.01
C LEU A 12 7.42 -23.95 -13.41
N LEU A 13 6.27 -24.59 -13.54
CA LEU A 13 5.73 -24.89 -14.87
C LEU A 13 4.91 -23.70 -15.38
N ALA A 14 5.61 -22.74 -15.98
CA ALA A 14 5.03 -21.87 -16.99
C ALA A 14 4.52 -22.77 -18.13
N GLY A 15 3.27 -23.23 -18.01
CA GLY A 15 2.59 -23.86 -19.13
C GLY A 15 2.50 -22.84 -20.27
N GLU A 16 2.72 -23.30 -21.50
CA GLU A 16 2.39 -22.53 -22.70
C GLU A 16 0.96 -22.02 -22.55
N VAL A 17 0.81 -20.70 -22.45
CA VAL A 17 -0.51 -20.06 -22.52
C VAL A 17 -0.87 -20.09 -24.00
N PRO A 18 -1.87 -20.86 -24.45
CA PRO A 18 -2.31 -20.77 -25.82
C PRO A 18 -2.74 -19.33 -26.04
N LEU A 19 -2.08 -18.64 -26.97
CA LEU A 19 -2.56 -17.34 -27.42
C LEU A 19 -4.00 -17.54 -27.87
N ALA A 20 -4.91 -16.74 -27.32
CA ALA A 20 -6.32 -16.78 -27.69
C ALA A 20 -6.44 -16.78 -29.22
N GLU A 21 -7.13 -17.77 -29.79
CA GLU A 21 -7.44 -17.74 -31.21
C GLU A 21 -8.19 -16.44 -31.53
N PRO A 22 -7.85 -15.76 -32.65
CA PRO A 22 -8.34 -14.41 -32.96
C PRO A 22 -9.88 -14.27 -33.07
N ASN A 23 -10.63 -15.38 -33.02
CA ASN A 23 -12.07 -15.43 -33.24
C ASN A 23 -12.91 -15.62 -31.96
N MET A 24 -12.35 -15.44 -30.75
CA MET A 24 -13.11 -15.57 -29.50
C MET A 24 -13.81 -14.28 -29.01
N ALA A 25 -13.75 -13.18 -29.77
CA ALA A 25 -14.47 -11.97 -29.40
C ALA A 25 -15.99 -12.19 -29.56
N PRO A 26 -16.81 -12.07 -28.49
CA PRO A 26 -18.24 -12.27 -28.61
C PRO A 26 -18.84 -11.19 -29.51
N ALA A 27 -19.37 -11.60 -30.66
CA ALA A 27 -20.12 -10.77 -31.60
C ALA A 27 -21.52 -10.42 -31.05
N LYS A 28 -21.56 -9.78 -29.88
CA LYS A 28 -22.78 -9.17 -29.35
C LYS A 28 -22.71 -7.68 -29.62
N ASP A 29 -23.65 -7.19 -30.43
CA ASP A 29 -23.85 -5.78 -30.70
C ASP A 29 -23.88 -4.99 -29.38
N GLY A 30 -22.91 -4.08 -29.22
CA GLY A 30 -22.81 -3.18 -28.07
C GLY A 30 -21.78 -3.53 -26.98
N LEU A 31 -21.11 -4.69 -27.03
CA LEU A 31 -20.03 -5.01 -26.07
C LEU A 31 -18.62 -4.68 -26.57
N ILE A 32 -18.47 -4.45 -27.88
CA ILE A 32 -17.19 -4.17 -28.51
C ILE A 32 -17.28 -2.81 -29.20
N SER A 33 -16.63 -1.80 -28.63
CA SER A 33 -16.54 -0.50 -29.28
C SER A 33 -15.71 -0.64 -30.58
N PRO A 34 -16.02 0.13 -31.65
CA PRO A 34 -15.23 0.10 -32.89
C PRO A 34 -13.72 0.30 -32.66
N GLN A 35 -13.37 0.97 -31.58
CA GLN A 35 -12.01 1.24 -31.12
C GLN A 35 -11.30 -0.04 -30.66
N MET A 36 -12.02 -1.00 -30.05
CA MET A 36 -11.47 -2.31 -29.70
C MET A 36 -11.21 -3.18 -30.93
N ILE A 37 -11.99 -3.02 -32.01
CA ILE A 37 -11.79 -3.72 -33.29
C ILE A 37 -10.57 -3.18 -34.03
N GLU A 38 -10.38 -1.86 -34.05
CA GLU A 38 -9.21 -1.19 -34.66
C GLU A 38 -7.87 -1.62 -34.02
N ALA A 39 -7.90 -2.05 -32.76
CA ALA A 39 -6.73 -2.46 -32.01
C ALA A 39 -6.26 -3.91 -32.27
N ILE A 40 -7.11 -4.76 -32.87
CA ILE A 40 -6.83 -6.20 -33.09
C ILE A 40 -5.52 -6.42 -33.87
N PRO A 41 -5.24 -5.73 -35.01
CA PRO A 41 -4.00 -5.93 -35.77
C PRO A 41 -2.75 -5.42 -35.06
N LYS A 42 -2.90 -4.59 -34.03
CA LYS A 42 -1.79 -3.90 -33.33
C LYS A 42 -1.45 -4.54 -31.98
N TRP A 43 -2.00 -5.73 -31.71
CA TRP A 43 -1.76 -6.51 -30.48
C TRP A 43 -0.27 -6.69 -30.15
N ASN A 44 0.57 -6.87 -31.17
CA ASN A 44 1.98 -7.20 -31.03
C ASN A 44 2.86 -6.06 -30.48
N HIS A 45 2.40 -4.81 -30.41
CA HIS A 45 3.25 -3.70 -29.96
C HIS A 45 3.59 -3.75 -28.46
N TYR A 46 2.61 -4.01 -27.60
CA TYR A 46 2.81 -4.11 -26.14
C TYR A 46 2.16 -5.35 -25.51
N GLY A 47 1.39 -6.13 -26.28
CA GLY A 47 0.67 -7.30 -25.79
C GLY A 47 1.62 -8.42 -25.32
N GLU A 48 2.66 -8.71 -26.09
CA GLU A 48 3.63 -9.77 -25.74
C GLU A 48 4.36 -9.45 -24.43
N LEU A 49 4.90 -8.23 -24.29
CA LEU A 49 5.55 -7.77 -23.07
C LEU A 49 4.59 -7.82 -21.87
N PHE A 50 3.34 -7.36 -22.05
CA PHE A 50 2.32 -7.40 -21.02
C PHE A 50 2.05 -8.82 -20.53
N VAL A 51 1.80 -9.76 -21.46
CA VAL A 51 1.54 -11.16 -21.14
C VAL A 51 2.77 -11.78 -20.46
N TYR A 52 3.97 -11.53 -20.98
CA TYR A 52 5.22 -12.03 -20.41
C TYR A 52 5.41 -11.58 -18.96
N LEU A 53 5.27 -10.29 -18.67
CA LEU A 53 5.40 -9.74 -17.30
C LEU A 53 4.38 -10.38 -16.35
N GLN A 54 3.11 -10.47 -16.75
CA GLN A 54 2.06 -11.03 -15.91
C GLN A 54 2.24 -12.53 -15.63
N THR A 55 2.66 -13.30 -16.63
CA THR A 55 2.76 -14.76 -16.54
C THR A 55 4.01 -15.20 -15.80
N HIS A 56 5.14 -14.49 -15.96
CA HIS A 56 6.43 -14.93 -15.42
C HIS A 56 6.81 -14.22 -14.11
N TRP A 57 6.56 -12.91 -14.00
CA TRP A 57 7.14 -12.11 -12.92
C TRP A 57 6.15 -11.75 -11.83
N ILE A 58 4.96 -11.25 -12.18
CA ILE A 58 4.02 -10.67 -11.21
C ILE A 58 3.72 -11.63 -10.05
N LYS A 59 3.22 -12.84 -10.32
CA LYS A 59 2.85 -13.80 -9.27
C LYS A 59 4.02 -14.21 -8.38
N MET A 60 5.22 -14.30 -8.96
CA MET A 60 6.43 -14.66 -8.22
C MET A 60 6.84 -13.51 -7.28
N LEU A 61 6.87 -12.27 -7.79
CA LEU A 61 7.24 -11.10 -7.01
C LEU A 61 6.27 -10.84 -5.85
N PHE A 62 4.96 -10.97 -6.09
CA PHE A 62 3.97 -10.89 -5.01
C PHE A 62 4.21 -11.96 -3.94
N LEU A 63 4.50 -13.20 -4.34
CA LEU A 63 4.77 -14.29 -3.39
C LEU A 63 6.04 -14.02 -2.57
N ILE A 64 7.10 -13.53 -3.23
CA ILE A 64 8.33 -13.12 -2.56
C ILE A 64 8.03 -12.05 -1.52
N ILE A 65 7.28 -11.00 -1.85
CA ILE A 65 6.91 -9.94 -0.90
C ILE A 65 6.09 -10.50 0.27
N LEU A 66 5.09 -11.32 -0.02
CA LEU A 66 4.19 -11.92 0.98
C LEU A 66 4.90 -12.85 1.96
N ILE A 67 6.06 -13.42 1.58
CA ILE A 67 6.87 -14.27 2.47
C ILE A 67 8.02 -13.49 3.10
N ALA A 68 8.79 -12.76 2.30
CA ALA A 68 10.01 -12.11 2.72
C ALA A 68 9.73 -10.98 3.73
N VAL A 69 8.72 -10.14 3.49
CA VAL A 69 8.43 -9.00 4.38
C VAL A 69 8.01 -9.47 5.78
N PRO A 70 7.03 -10.40 5.95
CA PRO A 70 6.72 -10.96 7.26
C PRO A 70 7.91 -11.69 7.90
N THR A 71 8.73 -12.39 7.11
CA THR A 71 9.93 -13.07 7.61
C THR A 71 10.93 -12.09 8.18
N VAL A 72 11.20 -10.97 7.50
CA VAL A 72 12.09 -9.91 7.99
C VAL A 72 11.56 -9.33 9.30
N PHE A 73 10.24 -9.11 9.42
CA PHE A 73 9.65 -8.60 10.66
C PHE A 73 9.65 -9.60 11.81
N LEU A 74 9.47 -10.88 11.50
CA LEU A 74 9.64 -11.96 12.47
C LEU A 74 11.08 -11.98 13.00
N LEU A 75 12.07 -11.95 12.11
CA LEU A 75 13.48 -11.91 12.49
C LEU A 75 13.82 -10.65 13.31
N HIS A 76 13.34 -9.48 12.89
CA HIS A 76 13.50 -8.24 13.66
C HIS A 76 12.90 -8.39 15.06
N TYR A 77 11.69 -8.95 15.18
CA TYR A 77 11.02 -9.16 16.46
C TYR A 77 11.80 -10.13 17.37
N LEU A 78 12.34 -11.22 16.83
CA LEU A 78 13.07 -12.22 17.61
C LEU A 78 14.48 -11.76 18.02
N ILE A 79 15.18 -11.05 17.13
CA ILE A 79 16.58 -10.64 17.35
C ILE A 79 16.64 -9.35 18.16
N ILE A 80 15.84 -8.35 17.79
CA ILE A 80 15.89 -6.99 18.32
C ILE A 80 14.77 -6.76 19.33
N GLY A 81 13.55 -7.12 18.95
CA GLY A 81 12.37 -6.99 19.78
C GLY A 81 11.75 -5.60 19.77
N PRO A 82 10.61 -5.45 20.46
CA PRO A 82 9.82 -4.23 20.45
C PRO A 82 10.45 -3.14 21.32
N LYS A 83 10.39 -1.89 20.84
CA LYS A 83 10.66 -0.70 21.65
C LYS A 83 9.51 -0.48 22.63
N LYS A 84 9.85 -0.33 23.91
CA LYS A 84 8.89 -0.03 24.98
C LYS A 84 9.18 1.37 25.51
N PHE A 85 8.18 2.24 25.52
CA PHE A 85 8.28 3.56 26.14
C PHE A 85 7.40 3.58 27.39
N SER A 86 7.73 4.45 28.35
CA SER A 86 6.86 4.65 29.50
C SER A 86 5.54 5.26 29.04
N HIS A 87 4.44 4.68 29.53
CA HIS A 87 3.09 5.22 29.37
C HIS A 87 2.61 5.95 30.63
N GLU A 88 3.46 6.01 31.66
CA GLU A 88 3.25 6.78 32.87
C GLU A 88 3.65 8.25 32.64
N GLY A 89 2.94 9.16 33.31
CA GLY A 89 3.19 10.60 33.22
C GLY A 89 2.31 11.31 32.19
N ARG A 90 2.79 12.46 31.68
CA ARG A 90 2.01 13.29 30.76
C ARG A 90 1.86 12.61 29.40
N LYS A 91 0.67 12.76 28.82
CA LYS A 91 0.38 12.47 27.42
C LYS A 91 0.09 13.78 26.69
N PHE A 92 0.26 13.80 25.39
CA PHE A 92 -0.02 14.97 24.55
C PHE A 92 -0.91 14.56 23.38
N LEU A 93 -1.92 15.37 23.08
CA LEU A 93 -2.78 15.14 21.93
C LEU A 93 -1.98 15.42 20.65
N VAL A 94 -1.71 14.38 19.87
CA VAL A 94 -0.97 14.48 18.60
C VAL A 94 -1.92 14.39 17.40
N PHE A 95 -2.96 13.56 17.52
CA PHE A 95 -3.92 13.29 16.45
C PHE A 95 -5.35 13.59 16.92
N PRO A 96 -5.90 14.77 16.59
CA PRO A 96 -7.29 15.10 16.86
C PRO A 96 -8.27 14.09 16.24
N SER A 97 -9.47 13.97 16.82
CA SER A 97 -10.47 12.95 16.44
C SER A 97 -10.80 12.92 14.95
N TRP A 98 -10.95 14.08 14.32
CA TRP A 98 -11.24 14.18 12.89
C TRP A 98 -10.14 13.56 12.00
N GLN A 99 -8.86 13.67 12.39
CA GLN A 99 -7.75 13.03 11.67
C GLN A 99 -7.83 11.51 11.81
N ARG A 100 -8.21 11.02 13.00
CA ARG A 100 -8.34 9.60 13.28
C ARG A 100 -9.52 8.97 12.55
N ILE A 101 -10.65 9.66 12.47
CA ILE A 101 -11.82 9.20 11.70
C ILE A 101 -11.45 8.99 10.24
N ILE A 102 -10.80 9.97 9.61
CA ILE A 102 -10.36 9.87 8.21
C ILE A 102 -9.36 8.72 8.03
N HIS A 103 -8.41 8.58 8.95
CA HIS A 103 -7.47 7.46 8.96
C HIS A 103 -8.19 6.11 9.05
N TRP A 104 -9.19 5.95 9.93
CA TRP A 104 -9.92 4.70 10.09
C TRP A 104 -10.81 4.35 8.89
N ILE A 105 -11.36 5.34 8.19
CA ILE A 105 -12.05 5.11 6.90
C ILE A 105 -11.06 4.55 5.88
N ALA A 106 -9.86 5.13 5.77
CA ALA A 106 -8.81 4.61 4.90
C ALA A 106 -8.39 3.19 5.32
N ALA A 107 -8.15 2.96 6.62
CA ALA A 107 -7.76 1.67 7.15
C ALA A 107 -8.80 0.58 6.87
N LEU A 108 -10.09 0.90 6.98
CA LEU A 108 -11.18 -0.01 6.61
C LEU A 108 -11.15 -0.34 5.11
N GLY A 109 -10.87 0.64 4.24
CA GLY A 109 -10.65 0.40 2.82
C GLY A 109 -9.51 -0.60 2.57
N PHE A 110 -8.38 -0.42 3.26
CA PHE A 110 -7.21 -1.32 3.17
C PHE A 110 -7.50 -2.75 3.62
N ILE A 111 -8.34 -2.93 4.65
CA ILE A 111 -8.77 -4.25 5.13
C ILE A 111 -9.51 -5.02 4.03
N PHE A 112 -10.27 -4.36 3.17
CA PHE A 112 -10.88 -5.00 2.01
C PHE A 112 -9.90 -5.14 0.84
N LEU A 113 -9.20 -4.06 0.48
CA LEU A 113 -8.36 -3.99 -0.71
C LEU A 113 -7.25 -5.04 -0.77
N ILE A 114 -6.47 -5.18 0.32
CA ILE A 114 -5.28 -6.04 0.28
C ILE A 114 -5.63 -7.53 0.18
N PRO A 115 -6.48 -8.10 1.05
CA PRO A 115 -6.85 -9.50 0.94
C PRO A 115 -7.52 -9.83 -0.39
N THR A 116 -8.47 -8.99 -0.82
CA THR A 116 -9.20 -9.23 -2.07
C THR A 116 -8.31 -9.08 -3.31
N GLY A 117 -7.37 -8.13 -3.32
CA GLY A 117 -6.39 -7.98 -4.39
C GLY A 117 -5.50 -9.22 -4.54
N ILE A 118 -5.06 -9.81 -3.43
CA ILE A 118 -4.31 -11.08 -3.42
C ILE A 118 -5.19 -12.22 -3.98
N LEU A 119 -6.45 -12.32 -3.56
CA LEU A 119 -7.39 -13.32 -4.10
C LEU A 119 -7.56 -13.19 -5.62
N ILE A 120 -7.62 -11.97 -6.14
CA ILE A 120 -7.73 -11.71 -7.59
C ILE A 120 -6.45 -12.13 -8.33
N ILE A 121 -5.26 -11.79 -7.81
CA ILE A 121 -3.97 -12.15 -8.43
C ILE A 121 -3.78 -13.67 -8.52
N TYR A 122 -4.20 -14.40 -7.47
CA TYR A 122 -4.11 -15.86 -7.40
C TYR A 122 -5.44 -16.54 -7.71
N ALA A 123 -6.33 -15.92 -8.48
CA ALA A 123 -7.68 -16.41 -8.76
C ALA A 123 -7.73 -17.89 -9.20
N LYS A 124 -6.79 -18.33 -10.06
CA LYS A 124 -6.68 -19.72 -10.51
C LYS A 124 -6.39 -20.69 -9.36
N PHE A 125 -5.54 -20.31 -8.41
CA PHE A 125 -5.21 -21.13 -7.25
C PHE A 125 -6.43 -21.30 -6.32
N PHE A 126 -7.25 -20.26 -6.19
CA PHE A 126 -8.47 -20.28 -5.39
C PHE A 126 -9.71 -20.81 -6.13
N GLY A 127 -9.55 -21.44 -7.30
CA GLY A 127 -10.65 -22.05 -8.06
C GLY A 127 -11.53 -21.08 -8.86
N GLY A 128 -11.25 -19.77 -8.83
CA GLY A 128 -11.96 -18.77 -9.64
C GLY A 128 -13.44 -18.61 -9.28
N GLY A 129 -14.27 -18.37 -10.29
CA GLY A 129 -15.74 -18.42 -10.17
C GLY A 129 -16.36 -17.37 -9.23
N SER A 130 -17.37 -17.81 -8.48
CA SER A 130 -18.17 -16.95 -7.58
C SER A 130 -17.34 -16.36 -6.44
N PHE A 131 -16.36 -17.10 -5.91
CA PHE A 131 -15.52 -16.66 -4.80
C PHE A 131 -14.64 -15.47 -5.19
N VAL A 132 -13.95 -15.55 -6.33
CA VAL A 132 -13.13 -14.43 -6.84
C VAL A 132 -14.01 -13.26 -7.26
N ARG A 133 -15.21 -13.52 -7.80
CA ARG A 133 -16.18 -12.45 -8.11
C ARG A 133 -16.63 -11.72 -6.85
N PHE A 134 -16.89 -12.44 -5.76
CA PHE A 134 -17.19 -11.85 -4.46
C PHE A 134 -16.03 -11.00 -3.93
N ALA A 135 -14.80 -11.52 -4.03
CA ALA A 135 -13.60 -10.77 -3.67
C ALA A 135 -13.48 -9.46 -4.48
N ARG A 136 -13.77 -9.49 -5.78
CA ARG A 136 -13.81 -8.28 -6.62
C ARG A 136 -14.82 -7.24 -6.09
N TYR A 137 -16.04 -7.64 -5.76
CA TYR A 137 -17.02 -6.68 -5.23
C TYR A 137 -16.57 -6.04 -3.91
N LEU A 138 -15.96 -6.83 -3.02
CA LEU A 138 -15.35 -6.28 -1.80
C LEU A 138 -14.17 -5.37 -2.10
N HIS A 139 -13.38 -5.68 -3.13
CA HIS A 139 -12.29 -4.83 -3.60
C HIS A 139 -12.81 -3.45 -4.04
N ASP A 140 -13.91 -3.43 -4.81
CA ASP A 140 -14.55 -2.20 -5.29
C ASP A 140 -15.07 -1.35 -4.12
N ILE A 141 -15.67 -1.99 -3.10
CA ILE A 141 -16.10 -1.30 -1.85
C ILE A 141 -14.89 -0.70 -1.12
N GLY A 142 -13.80 -1.48 -0.98
CA GLY A 142 -12.56 -1.00 -0.37
C GLY A 142 -11.96 0.18 -1.12
N ALA A 143 -11.99 0.15 -2.46
CA ALA A 143 -11.53 1.22 -3.31
C ALA A 143 -12.36 2.49 -3.12
N ALA A 144 -13.69 2.38 -3.04
CA ALA A 144 -14.58 3.51 -2.78
C ALA A 144 -14.31 4.16 -1.41
N LEU A 145 -14.19 3.35 -0.35
CA LEU A 145 -13.85 3.84 0.99
C LEU A 145 -12.52 4.59 0.99
N PHE A 146 -11.49 4.01 0.36
CA PHE A 146 -10.18 4.63 0.28
C PHE A 146 -10.19 5.91 -0.56
N ALA A 147 -10.93 5.94 -1.67
CA ALA A 147 -11.08 7.13 -2.52
C ALA A 147 -11.70 8.31 -1.77
N VAL A 148 -12.69 8.06 -0.91
CA VAL A 148 -13.29 9.10 -0.04
C VAL A 148 -12.28 9.61 0.99
N ALA A 149 -11.44 8.73 1.54
CA ALA A 149 -10.51 9.11 2.60
C ALA A 149 -9.19 9.74 2.09
N VAL A 150 -8.70 9.37 0.90
CA VAL A 150 -7.33 9.71 0.47
C VAL A 150 -7.11 11.21 0.29
N ILE A 151 -8.08 11.94 -0.25
CA ILE A 151 -7.96 13.40 -0.48
C ILE A 151 -7.89 14.17 0.84
N PRO A 152 -8.84 14.04 1.78
CA PRO A 152 -8.73 14.72 3.06
C PRO A 152 -7.50 14.25 3.86
N MET A 153 -7.13 12.97 3.78
CA MET A 153 -5.94 12.44 4.44
C MET A 153 -4.64 13.06 3.90
N PHE A 154 -4.55 13.24 2.59
CA PHE A 154 -3.45 13.94 1.95
C PHE A 154 -3.37 15.40 2.45
N LEU A 155 -4.46 16.15 2.32
CA LEU A 155 -4.47 17.58 2.66
C LEU A 155 -4.16 17.84 4.14
N MET A 156 -4.68 17.02 5.06
CA MET A 156 -4.50 17.24 6.50
C MET A 156 -3.08 17.05 7.01
N TRP A 157 -2.28 16.21 6.34
CA TRP A 157 -0.90 15.90 6.76
C TRP A 157 0.18 16.42 5.81
N LEU A 158 -0.19 16.96 4.64
CA LEU A 158 0.74 17.43 3.61
C LEU A 158 1.92 18.24 4.16
N LYS A 159 1.64 19.26 4.99
CA LYS A 159 2.69 20.15 5.54
C LYS A 159 3.68 19.41 6.43
N ASP A 160 3.20 18.49 7.26
CA ASP A 160 4.04 17.72 8.19
C ASP A 160 4.83 16.61 7.47
N MET A 161 4.36 16.19 6.29
CA MET A 161 4.92 15.09 5.51
C MET A 161 5.99 15.50 4.50
N LEU A 162 6.25 16.81 4.35
CA LEU A 162 7.32 17.30 3.48
C LEU A 162 8.70 16.80 3.97
N PRO A 163 9.63 16.46 3.06
CA PRO A 163 11.00 16.11 3.41
C PRO A 163 11.71 17.24 4.17
N LYS A 164 12.52 16.86 5.16
CA LYS A 164 13.28 17.76 6.04
C LYS A 164 14.67 17.20 6.27
N ILE A 165 15.60 18.07 6.68
CA ILE A 165 17.01 17.69 6.83
C ILE A 165 17.24 16.61 7.90
N TRP A 166 16.37 16.54 8.92
CA TRP A 166 16.43 15.48 9.92
C TRP A 166 16.00 14.11 9.39
N ASP A 167 15.27 14.03 8.28
CA ASP A 167 14.90 12.75 7.67
C ASP A 167 16.15 12.04 7.12
N ILE A 168 17.15 12.78 6.64
CA ILE A 168 18.45 12.22 6.24
C ILE A 168 19.15 11.57 7.45
N LYS A 169 19.15 12.27 8.59
CA LYS A 169 19.70 11.71 9.84
C LYS A 169 18.93 10.47 10.29
N TRP A 170 17.62 10.47 10.12
CA TRP A 170 16.78 9.32 10.41
C TRP A 170 17.15 8.11 9.53
N PHE A 171 17.40 8.31 8.23
CA PHE A 171 17.83 7.25 7.32
C PHE A 171 19.19 6.67 7.68
N MET A 172 20.15 7.52 8.08
CA MET A 172 21.48 7.06 8.50
C MET A 172 21.45 6.11 9.71
N ILE A 173 20.41 6.19 10.54
CA ILE A 173 20.24 5.31 11.71
C ILE A 173 19.06 4.33 11.56
N LEU A 174 18.38 4.32 10.41
CA LEU A 174 17.17 3.54 10.14
C LEU A 174 16.12 3.66 11.25
N GLY A 175 15.92 4.90 11.72
CA GLY A 175 15.01 5.22 12.82
C GLY A 175 15.40 4.64 14.19
N GLY A 176 16.62 4.13 14.34
CA GLY A 176 17.09 3.48 15.56
C GLY A 176 16.43 2.13 15.83
N TYR A 177 15.68 1.59 14.86
CA TYR A 177 14.93 0.34 15.02
C TYR A 177 15.82 -0.90 15.00
N LEU A 178 17.01 -0.82 14.38
CA LEU A 178 17.95 -1.94 14.34
C LEU A 178 18.83 -2.10 15.59
N SER A 179 18.58 -1.31 16.64
CA SER A 179 19.29 -1.41 17.91
C SER A 179 18.31 -1.68 19.05
N LYS A 180 18.76 -2.31 20.13
CA LYS A 180 17.99 -2.47 21.37
C LYS A 180 17.96 -1.20 22.21
N GLU A 181 18.97 -0.35 22.08
CA GLU A 181 19.15 0.85 22.90
C GLU A 181 18.10 1.93 22.61
N LYS A 182 17.61 2.61 23.65
CA LYS A 182 16.77 3.81 23.48
C LYS A 182 17.68 5.02 23.27
N LYS A 183 17.68 5.53 22.05
CA LYS A 183 18.41 6.75 21.67
C LYS A 183 17.44 7.75 21.08
N GLU A 184 17.75 9.03 21.23
CA GLU A 184 16.96 10.10 20.63
C GLU A 184 17.04 10.00 19.10
N VAL A 185 15.87 9.89 18.46
CA VAL A 185 15.71 9.82 17.01
C VAL A 185 15.15 11.16 16.52
N PRO A 186 15.87 11.87 15.63
CA PRO A 186 15.43 13.17 15.17
C PRO A 186 14.23 13.03 14.22
N ALA A 187 13.04 13.36 14.72
CA ALA A 187 11.82 13.39 13.93
C ALA A 187 10.83 14.43 14.45
N SER A 188 10.06 15.03 13.54
CA SER A 188 8.93 15.90 13.87
C SER A 188 7.69 15.03 14.19
N LYS A 189 6.48 15.56 14.02
CA LYS A 189 5.21 14.85 14.22
C LYS A 189 5.20 13.49 13.50
N PHE A 190 5.80 13.44 12.31
CA PHE A 190 6.07 12.21 11.57
C PHE A 190 7.57 12.03 11.32
N ASN A 191 8.02 10.78 11.38
CA ASN A 191 9.37 10.37 11.05
C ASN A 191 9.51 10.02 9.55
N ALA A 192 10.74 9.82 9.06
CA ALA A 192 10.98 9.62 7.63
C ALA A 192 10.28 8.38 7.06
N GLY A 193 10.24 7.26 7.80
CA GLY A 193 9.51 6.06 7.40
C GLY A 193 7.99 6.28 7.29
N GLN A 194 7.40 7.04 8.21
CA GLN A 194 6.00 7.44 8.15
C GLN A 194 5.72 8.36 6.96
N LYS A 195 6.65 9.26 6.61
CA LYS A 195 6.55 10.10 5.41
C LYS A 195 6.60 9.28 4.13
N MET A 196 7.50 8.29 4.05
CA MET A 196 7.56 7.37 2.92
C MET A 196 6.24 6.63 2.73
N TRP A 197 5.69 6.08 3.81
CA TRP A 197 4.37 5.44 3.78
C TRP A 197 3.29 6.41 3.31
N TYR A 198 3.26 7.64 3.84
CA TYR A 198 2.30 8.66 3.45
C TYR A 198 2.32 8.94 1.94
N TRP A 199 3.49 9.16 1.34
CA TRP A 199 3.58 9.48 -0.08
C TRP A 199 3.17 8.29 -0.97
N ILE A 200 3.60 7.08 -0.61
CA ILE A 200 3.23 5.87 -1.35
C ILE A 200 1.74 5.57 -1.20
N ALA A 201 1.19 5.64 0.01
CA ALA A 201 -0.21 5.39 0.26
C ALA A 201 -1.11 6.45 -0.37
N THR A 202 -0.75 7.73 -0.32
CA THR A 202 -1.60 8.81 -0.86
C THR A 202 -1.45 8.96 -2.37
N ILE A 203 -0.29 9.37 -2.86
CA ILE A 203 -0.08 9.60 -4.30
C ILE A 203 -0.14 8.28 -5.07
N GLY A 204 0.52 7.23 -4.57
CA GLY A 204 0.42 5.89 -5.16
C GLY A 204 -1.01 5.36 -5.09
N GLY A 205 -1.72 5.61 -3.99
CA GLY A 205 -3.14 5.27 -3.86
C GLY A 205 -4.05 6.00 -4.86
N ILE A 206 -3.81 7.29 -5.12
CA ILE A 206 -4.55 8.05 -6.15
C ILE A 206 -4.30 7.45 -7.53
N VAL A 207 -3.05 7.13 -7.87
CA VAL A 207 -2.72 6.44 -9.14
C VAL A 207 -3.39 5.06 -9.21
N MET A 208 -3.45 4.32 -8.10
CA MET A 208 -4.16 3.04 -8.03
C MET A 208 -5.67 3.19 -8.21
N ILE A 209 -6.29 4.25 -7.65
CA ILE A 209 -7.70 4.55 -7.89
C ILE A 209 -7.94 4.86 -9.37
N THR A 210 -7.10 5.69 -10.00
CA THR A 210 -7.22 6.02 -11.42
C THR A 210 -7.09 4.78 -12.30
N THR A 211 -6.04 3.99 -12.10
CA THR A 211 -5.82 2.74 -12.86
C THR A 211 -6.90 1.69 -12.57
N GLY A 212 -7.37 1.60 -11.32
CA GLY A 212 -8.50 0.77 -10.91
C GLY A 212 -9.80 1.15 -11.63
N LEU A 213 -10.09 2.45 -11.70
CA LEU A 213 -11.26 2.96 -12.42
C LEU A 213 -11.17 2.68 -13.92
N MET A 214 -10.00 2.83 -14.54
CA MET A 214 -9.79 2.46 -15.94
C MET A 214 -10.08 0.97 -16.18
N MET A 215 -9.61 0.09 -15.29
CA MET A 215 -9.88 -1.36 -15.36
C MET A 215 -11.34 -1.73 -15.06
N TYR A 216 -12.02 -0.93 -14.23
CA TYR A 216 -13.43 -1.13 -13.88
C TYR A 216 -14.36 -0.75 -15.03
N VAL A 217 -14.12 0.43 -15.65
CA VAL A 217 -14.95 0.96 -16.73
C VAL A 217 -14.66 0.25 -18.05
N GLN A 218 -13.39 -0.11 -18.32
CA GLN A 218 -12.89 -0.77 -19.53
C GLN A 218 -13.06 0.01 -20.85
N ASP A 219 -14.15 0.77 -21.01
CA ASP A 219 -14.48 1.56 -22.20
C ASP A 219 -14.59 3.06 -21.89
N PHE A 220 -13.63 3.85 -22.38
CA PHE A 220 -13.55 5.29 -22.10
C PHE A 220 -13.06 6.05 -23.32
N ASP A 221 -13.53 7.30 -23.48
CA ASP A 221 -13.20 8.12 -24.63
C ASP A 221 -11.72 8.53 -24.63
N ILE A 222 -10.98 8.07 -25.65
CA ILE A 222 -9.56 8.35 -25.88
C ILE A 222 -9.32 9.33 -27.03
N THR A 223 -10.33 10.08 -27.48
CA THR A 223 -10.25 10.96 -28.67
C THR A 223 -9.03 11.89 -28.65
N LEU A 224 -8.67 12.42 -27.48
CA LEU A 224 -7.48 13.27 -27.30
C LEU A 224 -6.14 12.54 -27.41
N LEU A 225 -6.10 11.24 -27.11
CA LEU A 225 -4.89 10.42 -27.08
C LEU A 225 -4.62 9.67 -28.39
N LYS A 226 -5.63 9.55 -29.26
CA LYS A 226 -5.47 9.00 -30.62
C LYS A 226 -4.42 9.75 -31.44
N SER A 227 -4.26 11.05 -31.20
CA SER A 227 -3.23 11.90 -31.85
C SER A 227 -1.79 11.47 -31.54
N PHE A 228 -1.58 10.70 -30.47
CA PHE A 228 -0.28 10.13 -30.07
C PHE A 228 -0.10 8.67 -30.50
N ASN A 229 -0.99 8.15 -31.36
CA ASN A 229 -0.97 6.75 -31.81
C ASN A 229 -1.07 5.73 -30.64
N LEU A 230 -1.73 6.14 -29.54
CA LEU A 230 -2.01 5.29 -28.38
C LEU A 230 -3.42 4.69 -28.50
N TYR A 231 -3.50 3.37 -28.34
CA TYR A 231 -4.77 2.65 -28.32
C TYR A 231 -5.28 2.47 -26.89
N GLN A 232 -6.60 2.37 -26.74
CA GLN A 232 -7.25 2.15 -25.45
C GLN A 232 -6.74 0.87 -24.77
N ILE A 233 -6.50 -0.19 -25.55
CA ILE A 233 -5.94 -1.44 -25.03
C ILE A 233 -4.54 -1.25 -24.42
N ASP A 234 -3.72 -0.36 -24.98
CA ASP A 234 -2.38 -0.10 -24.48
C ASP A 234 -2.43 0.69 -23.16
N LEU A 235 -3.39 1.63 -23.04
CA LEU A 235 -3.67 2.32 -21.79
C LEU A 235 -4.18 1.36 -20.71
N LEU A 236 -5.04 0.40 -21.05
CA LEU A 236 -5.50 -0.63 -20.11
C LEU A 236 -4.35 -1.55 -19.66
N ARG A 237 -3.48 -1.99 -20.58
CA ARG A 237 -2.27 -2.76 -20.24
C ARG A 237 -1.36 -1.99 -19.30
N LEU A 238 -1.10 -0.71 -19.59
CA LEU A 238 -0.30 0.16 -18.74
C LEU A 238 -0.96 0.36 -17.36
N ALA A 239 -2.27 0.55 -17.32
CA ALA A 239 -3.02 0.69 -16.08
C ALA A 239 -2.87 -0.56 -15.20
N VAL A 240 -3.05 -1.75 -15.78
CA VAL A 240 -2.89 -3.02 -15.07
C VAL A 240 -1.47 -3.20 -14.53
N ILE A 241 -0.43 -2.97 -15.35
CA ILE A 241 0.97 -3.11 -14.90
C ILE A 241 1.31 -2.10 -13.81
N THR A 242 0.89 -0.84 -13.96
CA THR A 242 1.09 0.21 -12.97
C THR A 242 0.38 -0.12 -11.67
N HIS A 243 -0.87 -0.60 -11.74
CA HIS A 243 -1.66 -0.98 -10.59
C HIS A 243 -1.01 -2.14 -9.82
N LEU A 244 -0.56 -3.18 -10.54
CA LEU A 244 0.12 -4.33 -9.94
C LEU A 244 1.48 -3.95 -9.33
N PHE A 245 2.24 -3.08 -10.00
CA PHE A 245 3.51 -2.58 -9.46
C PHE A 245 3.31 -1.77 -8.17
N LEU A 246 2.37 -0.84 -8.16
CA LEU A 246 2.04 -0.07 -6.97
C LEU A 246 1.45 -0.95 -5.87
N ALA A 247 0.63 -1.95 -6.21
CA ALA A 247 0.11 -2.91 -5.25
C ALA A 247 1.23 -3.67 -4.53
N MET A 248 2.30 -4.07 -5.24
CA MET A 248 3.48 -4.69 -4.61
C MET A 248 4.13 -3.77 -3.57
N LEU A 249 4.36 -2.49 -3.93
CA LEU A 249 4.93 -1.50 -3.01
C LEU A 249 3.99 -1.24 -1.82
N ILE A 250 2.71 -1.00 -2.08
CA ILE A 250 1.73 -0.70 -1.05
C ILE A 250 1.58 -1.87 -0.07
N ILE A 251 1.54 -3.12 -0.54
CA ILE A 251 1.47 -4.29 0.36
C ILE A 251 2.72 -4.34 1.26
N ALA A 252 3.92 -4.19 0.70
CA ALA A 252 5.16 -4.20 1.48
C ALA A 252 5.19 -3.09 2.55
N PHE A 253 4.84 -1.86 2.16
CA PHE A 253 4.80 -0.74 3.09
C PHE A 253 3.64 -0.81 4.09
N PHE A 254 2.48 -1.35 3.70
CA PHE A 254 1.35 -1.55 4.61
C PHE A 254 1.69 -2.59 5.68
N MET A 255 2.34 -3.71 5.31
CA MET A 255 2.86 -4.66 6.29
C MET A 255 3.86 -4.01 7.23
N THR A 256 4.76 -3.16 6.71
CA THR A 256 5.66 -2.34 7.55
C THR A 256 4.87 -1.46 8.50
N HIS A 257 3.86 -0.74 8.01
CA HIS A 257 3.04 0.18 8.80
C HIS A 257 2.31 -0.55 9.93
N LEU A 258 1.69 -1.71 9.65
CA LEU A 258 1.06 -2.55 10.67
C LEU A 258 2.09 -3.09 11.67
N TYR A 259 3.22 -3.58 11.18
CA TYR A 259 4.28 -4.10 12.04
C TYR A 259 4.77 -3.05 13.03
N MET A 260 5.07 -1.84 12.54
CA MET A 260 5.57 -0.76 13.37
C MET A 260 4.55 -0.30 14.43
N SER A 261 3.27 -0.22 14.03
CA SER A 261 2.19 0.31 14.87
C SER A 261 1.72 -0.69 15.93
N VAL A 262 1.71 -1.99 15.60
CA VAL A 262 1.16 -3.03 16.48
C VAL A 262 2.25 -3.74 17.28
N PHE A 263 3.40 -4.02 16.66
CA PHE A 263 4.41 -4.90 17.24
C PHE A 263 5.70 -4.16 17.61
N ALA A 264 6.28 -3.36 16.72
CA ALA A 264 7.62 -2.80 16.93
C ALA A 264 7.66 -1.69 17.99
N ILE A 265 6.60 -0.89 18.12
CA ILE A 265 6.49 0.21 19.09
C ILE A 265 5.29 -0.05 19.98
N LYS A 266 5.52 -0.48 21.23
CA LYS A 266 4.43 -0.85 22.15
C LYS A 266 3.56 0.36 22.52
N GLY A 267 2.26 0.25 22.25
CA GLY A 267 1.28 1.31 22.52
C GLY A 267 1.16 2.35 21.40
N SER A 268 1.86 2.19 20.28
CA SER A 268 1.76 3.14 19.17
C SER A 268 0.35 3.20 18.58
N LEU A 269 -0.36 2.06 18.55
CA LEU A 269 -1.75 1.96 18.10
C LEU A 269 -2.70 2.87 18.89
N ASP A 270 -2.44 3.07 20.20
CA ASP A 270 -3.30 3.88 21.07
C ASP A 270 -3.42 5.32 20.54
N SER A 271 -2.35 5.85 19.95
CA SER A 271 -2.34 7.18 19.33
C SER A 271 -3.32 7.34 18.16
N MET A 272 -3.76 6.24 17.52
CA MET A 272 -4.83 6.24 16.51
C MET A 272 -6.21 5.96 17.10
N ILE A 273 -6.30 5.54 18.36
CA ILE A 273 -7.57 5.30 19.07
C ILE A 273 -7.97 6.58 19.83
N ASP A 274 -7.16 6.99 20.81
CA ASP A 274 -7.43 8.14 21.68
C ASP A 274 -6.85 9.47 21.13
N GLY A 275 -5.81 9.39 20.31
CA GLY A 275 -5.10 10.56 19.73
C GLY A 275 -3.86 11.00 20.48
N CYS A 276 -3.54 10.34 21.57
CA CYS A 276 -2.55 10.75 22.55
C CYS A 276 -1.26 9.94 22.41
N LYS A 277 -0.14 10.62 22.67
CA LYS A 277 1.17 9.97 22.78
C LYS A 277 1.81 10.29 24.11
N SER A 278 2.50 9.31 24.70
CA SER A 278 3.22 9.53 25.96
C SER A 278 4.42 10.47 25.75
N GLU A 279 4.74 11.22 26.79
CA GLU A 279 5.90 12.10 26.81
C GLU A 279 7.21 11.36 26.49
N ASP A 280 7.37 10.13 27.00
CA ASP A 280 8.55 9.30 26.76
C ASP A 280 8.69 8.92 25.27
N GLU A 281 7.60 8.50 24.62
CA GLU A 281 7.62 8.19 23.20
C GLU A 281 7.97 9.43 22.37
N LEU A 282 7.39 10.59 22.68
CA LEU A 282 7.68 11.83 21.95
C LEU A 282 9.13 12.28 22.14
N LYS A 283 9.67 12.20 23.35
CA LYS A 283 11.08 12.55 23.63
C LYS A 283 12.05 11.74 22.78
N TYR A 284 11.81 10.43 22.64
CA TYR A 284 12.74 9.53 21.96
C TYR A 284 12.48 9.37 20.46
N LEU A 285 11.22 9.18 20.03
CA LEU A 285 10.90 8.88 18.63
C LEU A 285 10.49 10.08 17.80
N HIS A 286 10.13 11.20 18.45
CA HIS A 286 9.64 12.42 17.81
C HIS A 286 10.30 13.66 18.44
N SER A 287 11.61 13.60 18.68
CA SER A 287 12.29 14.55 19.56
C SER A 287 12.26 16.00 19.08
N VAL A 288 12.23 16.23 17.77
CA VAL A 288 12.11 17.56 17.17
C VAL A 288 10.72 18.13 17.46
N PHE A 289 9.69 17.29 17.39
CA PHE A 289 8.32 17.69 17.75
C PHE A 289 8.21 18.00 19.24
N TYR A 290 8.75 17.12 20.09
CA TYR A 290 8.75 17.33 21.54
C TYR A 290 9.43 18.66 21.92
N LYS A 291 10.65 18.90 21.42
CA LYS A 291 11.39 20.15 21.68
C LYS A 291 10.62 21.38 21.18
N LYS A 292 9.91 21.27 20.05
CA LYS A 292 9.08 22.35 19.49
C LYS A 292 7.89 22.68 20.39
N ILE A 293 7.12 21.68 20.86
CA ILE A 293 5.93 21.94 21.68
C ILE A 293 6.29 22.55 23.05
N ILE A 294 7.42 22.14 23.64
CA ILE A 294 7.93 22.75 24.88
C ILE A 294 8.36 24.20 24.63
N LYS A 295 9.14 24.44 23.56
CA LYS A 295 9.63 25.79 23.22
C LYS A 295 8.48 26.77 22.93
N GLU A 296 7.42 26.30 22.29
CA GLU A 296 6.24 27.10 21.96
C GLU A 296 5.25 27.23 23.14
N GLY A 297 5.50 26.59 24.29
CA GLY A 297 4.61 26.62 25.46
C GLY A 297 3.26 25.94 25.24
N LYS A 298 3.16 25.04 24.26
CA LYS A 298 1.93 24.32 23.90
C LYS A 298 1.75 23.01 24.67
N ASP A 299 2.70 22.64 25.50
CA ASP A 299 2.73 21.35 26.19
C ASP A 299 1.56 21.19 27.15
N LYS A 300 1.21 22.24 27.92
CA LYS A 300 0.04 22.23 28.82
C LYS A 300 -1.26 22.06 28.06
N GLU A 301 -1.48 22.87 27.02
CA GLU A 301 -2.68 22.82 26.18
C GLU A 301 -2.88 21.44 25.53
N LEU A 302 -1.80 20.82 25.05
CA LEU A 302 -1.87 19.50 24.44
C LEU A 302 -2.08 18.38 25.47
N ALA A 303 -1.59 18.56 26.69
CA ALA A 303 -1.75 17.58 27.76
C ALA A 303 -3.16 17.57 28.35
N GLU A 304 -3.82 18.73 28.44
CA GLU A 304 -5.21 18.85 28.92
C GLU A 304 -6.23 18.16 28.00
N LYS A 305 -5.87 17.91 26.74
CA LYS A 305 -6.77 17.33 25.73
C LYS A 305 -6.73 15.79 25.65
N CYS A 306 -6.11 15.08 26.60
CA CYS A 306 -5.82 13.63 26.51
C CYS A 306 -6.57 12.67 27.44
#